data_AF-A0A2V6U8S3-F1
#
_entry.id   AF-A0A2V6U8S3-F1
#
_cell.length_a   1.000
_cell.length_b   1.000
_cell.length_c   1.000
_cell.angle_alpha   90.00
_cell.angle_beta   90.00
_cell.angle_gamma   90.00
#
_symmetry.space_group_name_H-M   'P 1'
#
loop_
_entity.id
_entity.type
_entity.pdbx_description
1 polymer ?
#
loop_
_entity_poly.entity_id
_entity_poly.type
_entity_poly.pdbx_seq_one_letter_code
_entity_poly.pdbx_strand_id
1 'polypeptide(L)'
;MKKGCRIIVLLIVGLALATGVASAEAAKGKPVSVTGRVVDNVCWLTMGQKGEGHRECAMGCDKAGARMALLDEKANVLYTLMADKPFVDPNSLIREHLEQIVTIKGDLYTAPGGQRVLAIKEVAVAQ
;
A
#
# COMPACT_ATOMS: atom_id res chain seq x y z
N MET A 1 -40.41 10.98 -63.01
CA MET A 1 -40.41 9.64 -62.40
C MET A 1 -39.09 8.94 -62.65
N LYS A 2 -38.20 8.85 -61.63
CA LYS A 2 -37.36 7.69 -61.30
C LYS A 2 -36.27 8.08 -60.28
N LYS A 3 -36.65 7.87 -59.00
CA LYS A 3 -35.86 7.21 -57.95
C LYS A 3 -34.46 7.81 -57.65
N GLY A 4 -34.48 8.88 -56.85
CA GLY A 4 -33.46 9.07 -55.83
C GLY A 4 -33.51 7.94 -54.79
N CYS A 5 -32.40 7.78 -54.07
CA CYS A 5 -32.18 6.96 -52.86
C CYS A 5 -30.94 6.07 -53.01
N ARG A 6 -29.76 6.71 -53.14
CA ARG A 6 -28.45 6.07 -52.88
C ARG A 6 -27.47 7.03 -52.22
N ILE A 7 -27.96 8.01 -51.45
CA ILE A 7 -27.12 8.99 -50.73
C ILE A 7 -27.56 9.03 -49.27
N ILE A 8 -27.74 7.88 -48.62
CA ILE A 8 -28.01 7.81 -47.16
C ILE A 8 -27.38 6.53 -46.58
N VAL A 9 -26.11 6.21 -46.87
CA VAL A 9 -25.39 5.14 -46.13
C VAL A 9 -23.91 5.48 -45.90
N LEU A 10 -23.49 6.75 -46.02
CA LEU A 10 -22.08 7.15 -45.83
C LEU A 10 -21.90 8.28 -44.81
N LEU A 11 -22.87 8.49 -43.92
CA LEU A 11 -22.85 9.59 -42.94
C LEU A 11 -23.08 9.14 -41.48
N ILE A 12 -22.95 7.84 -41.17
CA ILE A 12 -23.13 7.31 -39.80
C ILE A 12 -21.95 6.40 -39.36
N VAL A 13 -20.76 6.60 -39.93
CA VAL A 13 -19.52 5.94 -39.45
C VAL A 13 -18.48 7.00 -39.11
N GLY A 14 -18.87 7.94 -38.26
CA GLY A 14 -17.98 8.84 -37.53
C GLY A 14 -18.25 8.78 -36.02
N LEU A 15 -18.85 7.68 -35.57
CA LEU A 15 -19.23 7.47 -34.18
C LEU A 15 -17.99 7.11 -33.36
N ALA A 16 -17.57 8.07 -32.54
CA ALA A 16 -16.96 7.85 -31.23
C ALA A 16 -15.68 7.00 -31.19
N LEU A 17 -14.56 7.55 -31.65
CA LEU A 17 -13.21 7.12 -31.24
C LEU A 17 -12.46 8.28 -30.59
N ALA A 18 -13.09 8.87 -29.57
CA ALA A 18 -12.40 9.65 -28.56
C ALA A 18 -12.66 8.96 -27.21
N THR A 19 -12.23 7.71 -27.08
CA THR A 19 -12.05 7.11 -25.76
C THR A 19 -10.93 7.88 -25.09
N GLY A 20 -11.30 8.94 -24.38
CA GLY A 20 -10.40 9.64 -23.49
C GLY A 20 -9.75 8.59 -22.60
N VAL A 21 -8.43 8.44 -22.75
CA VAL A 21 -7.63 7.71 -21.78
C VAL A 21 -7.77 8.53 -20.50
N ALA A 22 -8.70 8.12 -19.63
CA ALA A 22 -8.79 8.68 -18.30
C ALA A 22 -7.47 8.33 -17.63
N SER A 23 -6.53 9.27 -17.62
CA SER A 23 -5.31 9.14 -16.83
C SER A 23 -5.79 8.98 -15.40
N ALA A 24 -5.69 7.77 -14.85
CA ALA A 24 -6.00 7.53 -13.46
C ALA A 24 -5.06 8.43 -12.65
N GLU A 25 -5.61 9.49 -12.06
CA GLU A 25 -4.87 10.35 -11.16
C GLU A 25 -4.26 9.46 -10.07
N ALA A 26 -2.93 9.46 -9.95
CA ALA A 26 -2.26 8.67 -8.93
C ALA A 26 -2.81 9.05 -7.56
N ALA A 27 -3.15 8.04 -6.75
CA ALA A 27 -3.65 8.28 -5.40
C ALA A 27 -2.64 9.13 -4.62
N LYS A 28 -3.08 10.27 -4.09
CA LYS A 28 -2.25 11.12 -3.22
C LYS A 28 -2.37 10.60 -1.79
N GLY A 29 -1.25 10.20 -1.21
CA GLY A 29 -1.21 9.73 0.17
C GLY A 29 -1.48 10.87 1.16
N LYS A 30 -2.12 10.54 2.29
CA LYS A 30 -2.40 11.49 3.37
C LYS A 30 -1.28 11.45 4.41
N PRO A 31 -0.61 12.58 4.72
CA PRO A 31 0.38 12.62 5.79
C PRO A 31 -0.24 12.21 7.14
N VAL A 32 0.39 11.28 7.84
CA VAL A 32 -0.03 10.77 9.15
C VAL A 32 1.17 10.45 10.04
N SER A 33 0.88 10.31 11.34
CA SER A 33 1.77 9.73 12.34
C SER A 33 1.04 8.58 13.02
N VAL A 34 1.57 7.36 12.91
CA VAL A 34 0.93 6.13 13.43
C VAL A 34 1.88 5.44 14.39
N THR A 35 1.41 5.16 15.60
CA THR A 35 2.14 4.35 16.57
C THR A 35 1.64 2.92 16.53
N GLY A 36 2.57 1.96 16.42
CA GLY A 36 2.23 0.55 16.39
C GLY A 36 3.47 -0.33 16.54
N ARG A 37 3.25 -1.63 16.62
CA ARG A 37 4.31 -2.63 16.67
C ARG A 37 4.72 -3.04 15.26
N VAL A 38 6.03 -3.06 14.97
CA VAL A 38 6.53 -3.68 13.74
C VAL A 38 6.43 -5.19 13.91
N VAL A 39 5.70 -5.88 13.03
CA VAL A 39 5.47 -7.33 13.14
C VAL A 39 5.75 -8.05 11.83
N ASP A 40 6.13 -9.33 11.93
CA ASP A 40 6.03 -10.25 10.81
C ASP A 40 4.59 -10.73 10.60
N ASN A 41 4.14 -10.74 9.33
CA ASN A 41 2.75 -11.08 8.99
C ASN A 41 2.42 -12.56 9.24
N VAL A 42 3.34 -13.48 8.91
CA VAL A 42 3.10 -14.92 9.08
C VAL A 42 2.95 -15.22 10.56
N CYS A 43 3.87 -14.71 11.37
CA CYS A 43 3.91 -15.02 12.78
C CYS A 43 2.77 -14.38 13.56
N TRP A 44 2.43 -13.13 13.24
CA TRP A 44 1.29 -12.49 13.86
C TRP A 44 -0.04 -13.14 13.44
N LEU A 45 -0.30 -13.28 12.14
CA LEU A 45 -1.63 -13.68 11.66
C LEU A 45 -1.94 -15.16 11.88
N THR A 46 -0.93 -16.03 11.77
CA THR A 46 -1.14 -17.48 11.84
C THR A 46 -0.86 -18.07 13.22
N MET A 47 -0.02 -17.41 14.02
CA MET A 47 0.42 -17.91 15.33
C MET A 47 0.09 -16.96 16.48
N GLY A 48 -0.39 -15.74 16.21
CA GLY A 48 -0.63 -14.73 17.24
C GLY A 48 0.64 -14.22 17.93
N GLN A 49 1.82 -14.53 17.38
CA GLN A 49 3.10 -14.22 18.00
C GLN A 49 3.52 -12.79 17.66
N LYS A 50 4.02 -12.08 18.69
CA LYS A 50 4.57 -10.72 18.59
C LYS A 50 5.35 -10.34 19.84
N GLY A 51 6.12 -9.27 19.77
CA GLY A 51 6.89 -8.69 20.89
C GLY A 51 8.31 -9.23 20.98
N GLU A 52 9.10 -8.71 21.93
CA GLU A 52 10.57 -8.89 21.94
C GLU A 52 11.00 -10.37 21.91
N GLY A 53 10.24 -11.26 22.56
CA GLY A 53 10.50 -12.71 22.52
C GLY A 53 10.35 -13.35 21.14
N HIS A 54 9.80 -12.63 20.16
CA HIS A 54 9.60 -13.07 18.79
C HIS A 54 10.51 -12.36 17.77
N ARG A 55 11.36 -11.44 18.23
CA ARG A 55 12.21 -10.61 17.36
C ARG A 55 13.14 -11.41 16.46
N GLU A 56 13.77 -12.47 16.98
CA GLU A 56 14.70 -13.29 16.20
C GLU A 56 14.01 -13.98 15.01
N CYS A 57 12.76 -14.41 15.19
CA CYS A 57 11.97 -15.00 14.12
C CYS A 57 11.63 -13.95 13.04
N ALA A 58 11.19 -12.76 13.45
CA ALA A 58 10.94 -11.64 12.54
C ALA A 58 12.20 -11.24 11.75
N MET A 59 13.38 -11.21 12.41
CA MET A 59 14.67 -10.98 11.74
C MET A 59 15.00 -12.06 10.70
N GLY A 60 14.64 -13.33 10.97
CA GLY A 60 14.77 -14.41 10.00
C GLY A 60 13.90 -14.18 8.76
N CYS A 61 12.64 -13.80 8.95
CA CYS A 61 11.71 -13.47 7.87
C CYS A 61 12.19 -12.27 7.05
N ASP A 62 12.64 -11.18 7.71
CA ASP A 62 13.21 -10.01 7.03
C ASP A 62 14.43 -10.39 6.17
N LYS A 63 15.36 -11.20 6.69
CA LYS A 63 16.51 -11.70 5.92
C LYS A 63 16.11 -12.56 4.71
N ALA A 64 14.97 -13.24 4.79
CA ALA A 64 14.38 -13.99 3.68
C ALA A 64 13.61 -13.10 2.68
N GLY A 65 13.56 -11.79 2.91
CA GLY A 65 12.88 -10.82 2.04
C GLY A 65 11.40 -10.60 2.36
N ALA A 66 10.92 -11.06 3.52
CA ALA A 66 9.56 -10.82 3.95
C ALA A 66 9.36 -9.34 4.29
N ARG A 67 8.25 -8.78 3.83
CA ARG A 67 7.83 -7.41 4.15
C ARG A 67 7.13 -7.38 5.51
N MET A 68 7.61 -6.52 6.39
CA MET A 68 7.01 -6.32 7.71
C MET A 68 5.73 -5.48 7.62
N ALA A 69 4.94 -5.52 8.68
CA ALA A 69 3.74 -4.71 8.84
C ALA A 69 3.80 -3.88 10.12
N LEU A 70 2.93 -2.89 10.25
CA LEU A 70 2.72 -2.15 11.49
C LEU A 70 1.37 -2.51 12.07
N LEU A 71 1.36 -3.10 13.25
CA LEU A 71 0.16 -3.42 14.02
C LEU A 71 -0.13 -2.28 14.99
N ASP A 72 -1.17 -1.49 14.71
CA ASP A 72 -1.75 -0.57 15.66
C ASP A 72 -2.78 -1.33 16.50
N GLU A 73 -2.33 -1.79 17.67
CA GLU A 73 -3.14 -2.58 18.60
C GLU A 73 -4.34 -1.77 19.15
N LYS A 74 -4.21 -0.44 19.25
CA LYS A 74 -5.27 0.43 19.78
C LYS A 74 -6.38 0.65 18.76
N ALA A 75 -6.01 0.89 17.51
CA ALA A 75 -6.98 1.06 16.42
C ALA A 75 -7.47 -0.29 15.86
N ASN A 76 -6.85 -1.41 16.26
CA ASN A 76 -7.07 -2.74 15.71
C ASN A 76 -6.87 -2.77 14.18
N VAL A 77 -5.74 -2.23 13.72
CA VAL A 77 -5.42 -2.09 12.29
C VAL A 77 -4.02 -2.63 12.01
N LEU A 78 -3.91 -3.44 10.96
CA LEU A 78 -2.65 -3.88 10.40
C LEU A 78 -2.35 -3.08 9.12
N TYR A 79 -1.32 -2.25 9.16
CA TYR A 79 -0.88 -1.47 8.01
C TYR A 79 0.13 -2.28 7.18
N THR A 80 -0.09 -2.31 5.87
CA THR A 80 0.95 -2.73 4.93
C THR A 80 1.96 -1.60 4.83
N LEU A 81 3.22 -1.90 5.11
CA LEU A 81 4.30 -0.92 5.01
C LEU A 81 4.89 -0.92 3.60
N MET A 82 5.27 0.25 3.11
CA MET A 82 6.03 0.39 1.87
C MET A 82 7.09 1.48 2.01
N ALA A 83 8.07 1.49 1.10
CA ALA A 83 8.97 2.62 0.96
C ALA A 83 8.24 3.84 0.39
N ASP A 84 8.75 5.04 0.69
CA ASP A 84 8.23 6.31 0.18
C ASP A 84 8.58 6.58 -1.29
N LYS A 85 9.47 5.77 -1.88
CA LYS A 85 9.90 5.89 -3.26
C LYS A 85 10.29 4.53 -3.87
N PRO A 86 10.35 4.43 -5.21
CA PRO A 86 10.74 3.19 -5.89
C PRO A 86 12.17 2.72 -5.57
N PHE A 87 12.41 1.42 -5.76
CA PHE A 87 13.73 0.77 -5.62
C PHE A 87 14.36 0.87 -4.22
N VAL A 88 13.53 1.01 -3.19
CA VAL A 88 13.95 1.02 -1.80
C VAL A 88 13.30 -0.16 -1.08
N ASP A 89 14.09 -0.85 -0.26
CA ASP A 89 13.61 -1.88 0.65
C ASP A 89 12.67 -1.25 1.70
N PRO A 90 11.40 -1.66 1.79
CA PRO A 90 10.45 -1.10 2.74
C PRO A 90 10.85 -1.35 4.21
N ASN A 91 11.68 -2.34 4.49
CA ASN A 91 12.10 -2.64 5.86
C ASN A 91 13.32 -1.82 6.31
N SER A 92 13.97 -1.05 5.43
CA SER A 92 15.27 -0.41 5.72
C SER A 92 15.26 0.51 6.94
N LEU A 93 14.15 1.21 7.19
CA LEU A 93 14.00 2.14 8.31
C LEU A 93 13.48 1.49 9.60
N ILE A 94 12.96 0.27 9.53
CA ILE A 94 12.31 -0.43 10.66
C ILE A 94 13.05 -1.70 11.09
N ARG A 95 14.09 -2.12 10.35
CA ARG A 95 14.84 -3.35 10.59
C ARG A 95 15.45 -3.45 11.99
N GLU A 96 15.88 -2.33 12.55
CA GLU A 96 16.40 -2.27 13.93
C GLU A 96 15.31 -2.26 15.00
N HIS A 97 14.03 -2.29 14.59
CA HIS A 97 12.86 -2.14 15.46
C HIS A 97 11.83 -3.26 15.29
N LEU A 98 12.21 -4.40 14.71
CA LEU A 98 11.32 -5.55 14.59
C LEU A 98 10.80 -5.99 15.97
N GLU A 99 9.50 -6.24 16.04
CA GLU A 99 8.73 -6.59 17.24
C GLU A 99 8.65 -5.50 18.33
N GLN A 100 9.23 -4.33 18.07
CA GLN A 100 9.16 -3.16 18.95
C GLN A 100 8.01 -2.22 18.56
N ILE A 101 7.59 -1.39 19.52
CA ILE A 101 6.62 -0.32 19.27
C ILE A 101 7.38 0.92 18.77
N VAL A 102 6.95 1.41 17.61
CA VAL A 102 7.51 2.60 16.97
C VAL A 102 6.40 3.57 16.59
N THR A 103 6.77 4.82 16.40
CA THR A 103 5.95 5.81 15.72
C THR A 103 6.50 6.05 14.32
N ILE A 104 5.68 5.77 13.31
CA ILE A 104 5.98 5.99 11.91
C ILE A 104 5.29 7.27 11.44
N LYS A 105 6.08 8.20 10.89
CA LYS A 105 5.53 9.29 10.08
C LYS A 105 5.65 8.93 8.61
N GLY A 106 4.58 9.20 7.87
CA GLY A 106 4.46 8.70 6.52
C GLY A 106 3.23 9.20 5.80
N ASP A 107 3.02 8.65 4.61
CA ASP A 107 1.82 8.90 3.82
C ASP A 107 0.93 7.65 3.82
N LEU A 108 -0.31 7.80 4.28
CA LEU A 108 -1.32 6.75 4.29
C LEU A 108 -2.11 6.77 2.98
N TYR A 109 -2.20 5.60 2.36
CA TYR A 109 -2.98 5.33 1.17
C TYR A 109 -4.08 4.33 1.51
N THR A 110 -5.23 4.50 0.87
CA THR A 110 -6.27 3.48 0.79
C THR A 110 -6.17 2.82 -0.57
N ALA A 111 -5.63 1.61 -0.61
CA ALA A 111 -5.50 0.81 -1.83
C ALA A 111 -6.84 0.12 -2.18
N PRO A 112 -6.99 -0.40 -3.41
CA PRO A 112 -8.16 -1.19 -3.80
C PRO A 112 -8.46 -2.30 -2.78
N GLY A 113 -9.75 -2.56 -2.52
CA GLY A 113 -10.18 -3.49 -1.48
C GLY A 113 -10.09 -2.93 -0.05
N GLY A 114 -9.79 -1.64 0.12
CA GLY A 114 -9.77 -0.97 1.42
C GLY A 114 -8.49 -1.19 2.23
N GLN A 115 -7.45 -1.76 1.61
CA GLN A 115 -6.18 -2.01 2.29
C GLN A 115 -5.50 -0.69 2.67
N ARG A 116 -5.07 -0.60 3.93
CA ARG A 116 -4.36 0.57 4.47
C ARG A 116 -2.86 0.37 4.27
N VAL A 117 -2.26 1.21 3.42
CA VAL A 117 -0.84 1.14 3.07
C VAL A 117 -0.14 2.40 3.56
N LEU A 118 0.92 2.25 4.35
CA LEU A 118 1.67 3.36 4.93
C LEU A 118 3.08 3.40 4.32
N ALA A 119 3.35 4.46 3.55
CA ALA A 119 4.70 4.77 3.09
C ALA A 119 5.54 5.32 4.24
N ILE A 120 6.65 4.67 4.58
CA ILE A 120 7.51 5.04 5.70
C ILE A 120 8.44 6.17 5.26
N LYS A 121 8.40 7.31 5.95
CA LYS A 121 9.35 8.42 5.78
C LYS A 121 10.30 8.55 6.95
N GLU A 122 9.77 8.44 8.16
CA GLU A 122 10.54 8.52 9.41
C GLU A 122 10.03 7.50 10.41
N VAL A 123 10.95 6.98 11.24
CA VAL A 123 10.67 6.04 12.33
C VAL A 123 11.31 6.57 13.60
N ALA A 124 10.55 6.58 14.69
CA ALA A 124 11.06 6.87 16.02
C ALA A 124 10.61 5.77 16.99
N VAL A 125 11.48 5.40 17.94
CA VAL A 125 11.10 4.49 19.02
C VAL A 125 10.02 5.17 19.86
N ALA A 126 8.92 4.46 20.12
CA ALA A 126 7.91 4.96 21.04
C ALA A 126 8.46 4.83 22.47
N GLN A 127 8.53 5.96 23.18
CA GLN A 127 8.88 5.98 24.61
C GLN A 127 7.73 5.45 25.46
#